data_AF-A0A954R1S2-F1
#
_entry.id   AF-A0A954R1S2-F1
#
_cell.length_a   1.000
_cell.length_b   1.000
_cell.length_c   1.000
_cell.angle_alpha   90.00
_cell.angle_beta   90.00
_cell.angle_gamma   90.00
#
_symmetry.space_group_name_H-M   'P 1'
#
loop_
_entity.id
_entity.type
_entity.pdbx_description
1 polymer ?
#
loop_
_entity_poly.entity_id
_entity_poly.type
_entity_poly.pdbx_seq_one_letter_code
_entity_poly.pdbx_strand_id
1 'polypeptide(L)'
;MSQNTPKQWFNLEERFFNDIDNQLLEKLRNEMSSEKTAQEIMRLTGISDEKLAAEIVATNVSVETLAAFRLVPLIAVAWADDRMEDNERYTIQLAAEKAGIASESASMELIRAWTERRPPAELLQTWCDYARALAASLAGEHRKALRQEINQQVSAVAHASGGVLGFGSVSSSEQAVIDQVNEALS
;
A
#
# COMPACT_ATOMS: atom_id res chain seq x y z
N MET A 1 2.46 0.64 -27.60
CA MET A 1 3.83 0.90 -27.13
C MET A 1 3.73 1.99 -26.07
N SER A 2 3.51 1.61 -24.81
CA SER A 2 3.34 2.59 -23.73
C SER A 2 4.66 2.67 -22.97
N GLN A 3 5.36 3.79 -23.16
CA GLN A 3 6.58 4.11 -22.43
C GLN A 3 6.21 4.62 -21.03
N ASN A 4 6.05 3.72 -20.05
CA ASN A 4 6.12 4.13 -18.65
C ASN A 4 7.60 4.31 -18.31
N THR A 5 8.01 5.56 -18.12
CA THR A 5 9.43 5.92 -17.99
C THR A 5 9.84 5.81 -16.52
N PRO A 6 11.07 5.37 -16.19
CA PRO A 6 11.58 5.28 -14.81
C PRO A 6 11.42 6.54 -13.94
N LYS A 7 11.31 7.73 -14.57
CA LYS A 7 11.11 9.02 -13.89
C LYS A 7 9.80 9.16 -13.11
N GLN A 8 8.77 8.39 -13.42
CA GLN A 8 7.50 8.46 -12.69
C GLN A 8 7.65 7.88 -11.28
N TRP A 9 8.38 6.77 -11.14
CA TRP A 9 8.56 6.04 -9.88
C TRP A 9 9.45 6.73 -8.86
N PHE A 10 10.48 7.46 -9.30
CA PHE A 10 11.30 8.28 -8.41
C PHE A 10 10.51 9.44 -7.78
N ASN A 11 9.50 9.94 -8.49
CA ASN A 11 8.59 10.97 -8.00
C ASN A 11 7.58 10.40 -6.97
N LEU A 12 7.36 9.09 -6.94
CA LEU A 12 6.47 8.46 -5.98
C LEU A 12 7.03 8.57 -4.55
N GLU A 13 8.30 8.21 -4.31
CA GLU A 13 8.93 8.37 -2.98
C GLU A 13 8.94 9.82 -2.50
N GLU A 14 9.31 10.76 -3.36
CA GLU A 14 9.29 12.17 -3.00
C GLU A 14 7.88 12.64 -2.63
N ARG A 15 6.85 12.20 -3.37
CA ARG A 15 5.45 12.48 -3.05
C ARG A 15 4.94 11.76 -1.80
N PHE A 16 5.40 10.54 -1.54
CA PHE A 16 5.05 9.78 -0.34
C PHE A 16 5.53 10.47 0.92
N PHE A 17 6.71 11.08 0.86
CA PHE A 17 7.43 11.57 2.03
C PHE A 17 7.38 13.08 2.26
N ASN A 18 6.70 13.84 1.39
CA ASN A 18 6.63 15.31 1.52
C ASN A 18 6.07 15.81 2.86
N ASP A 19 5.14 15.07 3.47
CA ASP A 19 4.49 15.45 4.74
C ASP A 19 5.06 14.73 5.97
N ILE A 20 6.16 14.00 5.79
CA ILE A 20 6.77 13.15 6.82
C ILE A 20 7.98 13.85 7.43
N ASP A 21 8.17 13.67 8.75
CA ASP A 21 9.30 14.25 9.47
C ASP A 21 10.62 13.84 8.81
N ASN A 22 11.53 14.81 8.65
CA ASN A 22 12.84 14.60 8.03
C ASN A 22 13.64 13.45 8.70
N GLN A 23 13.49 13.24 10.00
CA GLN A 23 14.16 12.14 10.71
C GLN A 23 13.57 10.77 10.32
N LEU A 24 12.25 10.66 10.22
CA LEU A 24 11.60 9.45 9.75
C LEU A 24 11.94 9.19 8.27
N LEU A 25 11.99 10.24 7.48
CA LEU A 25 12.39 10.19 6.07
C LEU A 25 13.85 9.71 5.91
N GLU A 26 14.76 10.19 6.74
CA GLU A 26 16.15 9.72 6.76
C GLU A 26 16.27 8.26 7.22
N LYS A 27 15.54 7.86 8.27
CA LYS A 27 15.47 6.45 8.69
C LYS A 27 14.94 5.56 7.57
N LEU A 28 13.85 5.95 6.91
CA LEU A 28 13.28 5.24 5.77
C LEU A 28 14.33 5.12 4.67
N ARG A 29 15.00 6.21 4.27
CA ARG A 29 16.08 6.18 3.27
C ARG A 29 17.21 5.21 3.63
N ASN A 30 17.61 5.16 4.89
CA ASN A 30 18.65 4.26 5.37
C ASN A 30 18.20 2.79 5.42
N GLU A 31 16.94 2.50 5.74
CA GLU A 31 16.37 1.16 5.63
C GLU A 31 16.21 0.74 4.15
N MET A 32 15.89 1.71 3.29
CA MET A 32 15.69 1.52 1.85
C MET A 32 16.98 1.26 1.07
N SER A 33 18.16 1.62 1.60
CA SER A 33 19.45 1.53 0.88
C SER A 33 20.01 0.10 0.75
N SER A 34 19.18 -0.92 0.93
CA SER A 34 19.57 -2.31 0.73
C SER A 34 19.50 -2.65 -0.75
N GLU A 35 20.60 -3.06 -1.39
CA GLU A 35 20.56 -3.62 -2.74
C GLU A 35 19.65 -4.87 -2.75
N LYS A 36 18.56 -4.84 -3.52
CA LYS A 36 17.61 -5.95 -3.63
C LYS A 36 17.72 -6.56 -5.03
N THR A 37 17.54 -7.87 -5.13
CA THR A 37 17.55 -8.56 -6.43
C THR A 37 16.15 -8.66 -6.99
N ALA A 38 16.02 -8.80 -8.32
CA ALA A 38 14.73 -9.03 -8.97
C ALA A 38 14.03 -10.26 -8.38
N GLN A 39 14.80 -11.27 -7.99
CA GLN A 39 14.30 -12.50 -7.36
C GLN A 39 13.66 -12.24 -5.99
N GLU A 40 14.20 -11.31 -5.19
CA GLU A 40 13.61 -10.90 -3.91
C GLU A 40 12.26 -10.21 -4.12
N ILE A 41 12.17 -9.32 -5.12
CA ILE A 41 10.92 -8.66 -5.52
C ILE A 41 9.90 -9.68 -6.00
N MET A 42 10.26 -10.60 -6.89
CA MET A 42 9.38 -11.65 -7.40
C MET A 42 8.82 -12.53 -6.26
N ARG A 43 9.68 -12.94 -5.32
CA ARG A 43 9.29 -13.78 -4.19
C ARG A 43 8.29 -13.10 -3.26
N LEU A 44 8.47 -11.82 -3.01
CA LEU A 44 7.69 -11.07 -2.01
C LEU A 44 6.42 -10.46 -2.60
N THR A 45 6.43 -10.09 -3.87
CA THR A 45 5.30 -9.44 -4.55
C THR A 45 4.44 -10.42 -5.35
N GLY A 46 4.91 -11.65 -5.59
CA GLY A 46 4.26 -12.62 -6.47
C GLY A 46 4.40 -12.28 -7.96
N ILE A 47 5.15 -11.23 -8.31
CA ILE A 47 5.49 -10.89 -9.70
C ILE A 47 6.28 -12.05 -10.30
N SER A 48 5.79 -12.59 -11.41
CA SER A 48 6.45 -13.68 -12.14
C SER A 48 7.31 -13.18 -13.30
N ASP A 49 7.21 -11.89 -13.64
CA ASP A 49 7.98 -11.25 -14.71
C ASP A 49 9.30 -10.70 -14.15
N GLU A 50 10.38 -11.40 -14.47
CA GLU A 50 11.74 -11.05 -14.04
C GLU A 50 12.22 -9.69 -14.58
N LYS A 51 11.74 -9.26 -15.75
CA LYS A 51 12.07 -7.93 -16.28
C LYS A 51 11.37 -6.83 -15.49
N LEU A 52 10.09 -7.00 -15.18
CA LEU A 52 9.37 -6.07 -14.33
C LEU A 52 9.99 -5.98 -12.93
N ALA A 53 10.36 -7.12 -12.36
CA ALA A 53 11.04 -7.14 -11.07
C ALA A 53 12.42 -6.47 -11.11
N ALA A 54 13.17 -6.63 -12.20
CA ALA A 54 14.43 -5.92 -12.42
C ALA A 54 14.23 -4.41 -12.62
N GLU A 55 13.14 -3.98 -13.27
CA GLU A 55 12.77 -2.57 -13.40
C GLU A 55 12.41 -1.95 -12.05
N ILE A 56 11.70 -2.68 -11.18
CA ILE A 56 11.38 -2.27 -9.81
C ILE A 56 12.67 -2.10 -8.98
N VAL A 57 13.62 -3.04 -9.09
CA VAL A 57 14.94 -2.92 -8.48
C VAL A 57 15.70 -1.70 -9.00
N ALA A 58 15.65 -1.45 -10.32
CA ALA A 58 16.31 -0.31 -10.95
C ALA A 58 15.72 1.06 -10.55
N THR A 59 14.51 1.09 -9.98
CA THR A 59 13.90 2.30 -9.44
C THR A 59 14.29 2.63 -8.00
N ASN A 60 15.09 1.79 -7.34
CA ASN A 60 15.63 2.00 -5.99
C ASN A 60 14.57 2.09 -4.86
N VAL A 61 13.36 1.60 -5.11
CA VAL A 61 12.29 1.50 -4.11
C VAL A 61 12.52 0.22 -3.29
N SER A 62 12.53 0.33 -1.96
CA SER A 62 12.73 -0.84 -1.11
C SER A 62 11.50 -1.74 -1.03
N VAL A 63 11.71 -3.00 -0.64
CA VAL A 63 10.64 -3.96 -0.32
C VAL A 63 9.75 -3.44 0.81
N GLU A 64 10.36 -2.78 1.78
CA GLU A 64 9.72 -2.23 2.96
C GLU A 64 8.80 -1.06 2.57
N THR A 65 9.25 -0.21 1.64
CA THR A 65 8.43 0.86 1.03
C THR A 65 7.33 0.30 0.15
N LEU A 66 7.60 -0.76 -0.62
CA LEU A 66 6.56 -1.48 -1.35
C LEU A 66 5.53 -2.13 -0.42
N ALA A 67 5.97 -2.65 0.74
CA ALA A 67 5.09 -3.24 1.74
C ALA A 67 4.23 -2.17 2.44
N ALA A 68 4.82 -1.02 2.80
CA ALA A 68 4.07 0.12 3.33
C ALA A 68 3.09 0.68 2.28
N PHE A 69 3.53 0.78 1.03
CA PHE A 69 2.69 1.23 -0.08
C PHE A 69 1.52 0.27 -0.35
N ARG A 70 1.73 -1.03 -0.17
CA ARG A 70 0.66 -2.04 -0.25
C ARG A 70 -0.46 -1.79 0.76
N LEU A 71 -0.20 -1.10 1.86
CA LEU A 71 -1.20 -0.80 2.90
C LEU A 71 -1.95 0.51 2.68
N VAL A 72 -1.58 1.31 1.67
CA VAL A 72 -2.28 2.56 1.34
C VAL A 72 -3.79 2.38 1.16
N PRO A 73 -4.30 1.34 0.47
CA PRO A 73 -5.75 1.11 0.38
C PRO A 73 -6.42 0.93 1.74
N LEU A 74 -5.76 0.26 2.68
CA LEU A 74 -6.30 0.01 4.02
C LEU A 74 -6.39 1.32 4.81
N ILE A 75 -5.33 2.14 4.76
CA ILE A 75 -5.30 3.48 5.37
C ILE A 75 -6.39 4.37 4.75
N ALA A 76 -6.55 4.33 3.43
CA ALA A 76 -7.54 5.15 2.73
C ALA A 76 -8.97 4.77 3.08
N VAL A 77 -9.27 3.47 3.19
CA VAL A 77 -10.59 2.99 3.62
C VAL A 77 -10.88 3.39 5.05
N ALA A 78 -9.94 3.19 5.98
CA ALA A 78 -10.11 3.61 7.37
C ALA A 78 -10.21 5.13 7.57
N TRP A 79 -9.79 5.94 6.60
CA TRP A 79 -9.99 7.41 6.62
C TRP A 79 -11.19 7.87 5.79
N ALA A 80 -11.97 6.94 5.19
CA ALA A 80 -13.01 7.30 4.24
C ALA A 80 -14.14 8.12 4.88
N ASP A 81 -14.43 7.90 6.16
CA ASP A 81 -15.42 8.65 6.94
C ASP A 81 -14.82 9.81 7.75
N ASP A 82 -13.66 10.33 7.35
CA ASP A 82 -12.92 11.44 7.99
C ASP A 82 -12.58 11.20 9.47
N ARG A 83 -12.68 9.96 9.92
CA ARG A 83 -12.30 9.48 11.25
C ARG A 83 -11.69 8.10 11.11
N MET A 84 -10.76 7.79 11.99
CA MET A 84 -10.20 6.45 12.11
C MET A 84 -10.39 5.95 13.54
N GLU A 85 -10.88 4.73 13.68
CA GLU A 85 -11.17 4.04 14.93
C GLU A 85 -10.00 3.15 15.38
N ASP A 86 -9.88 2.87 16.69
CA ASP A 86 -8.71 2.16 17.23
C ASP A 86 -8.63 0.69 16.77
N ASN A 87 -9.76 0.06 16.49
CA ASN A 87 -9.84 -1.28 15.92
C ASN A 87 -9.39 -1.32 14.46
N GLU A 88 -9.65 -0.29 13.66
CA GLU A 88 -9.13 -0.12 12.31
C GLU A 88 -7.61 0.05 12.37
N ARG A 89 -7.10 0.93 13.25
CA ARG A 89 -5.65 1.10 13.47
C ARG A 89 -4.97 -0.23 13.80
N TYR A 90 -5.55 -0.98 14.73
CA TYR A 90 -5.04 -2.30 15.11
C TYR A 90 -5.06 -3.30 13.95
N THR A 91 -6.14 -3.31 13.16
CA THR A 91 -6.26 -4.19 11.99
C THR A 91 -5.24 -3.86 10.92
N ILE A 92 -4.98 -2.57 10.68
CA ILE A 92 -3.94 -2.08 9.76
C ILE A 92 -2.54 -2.50 10.24
N GLN A 93 -2.23 -2.34 11.53
CA GLN A 93 -0.96 -2.77 12.09
C GLN A 93 -0.76 -4.29 11.98
N LEU A 94 -1.80 -5.08 12.25
CA LEU A 94 -1.75 -6.54 12.10
C LEU A 94 -1.55 -6.94 10.63
N ALA A 95 -2.17 -6.23 9.69
CA ALA A 95 -1.96 -6.44 8.26
C ALA A 95 -0.51 -6.13 7.84
N ALA A 96 0.08 -5.07 8.40
CA ALA A 96 1.47 -4.71 8.19
C ALA A 96 2.44 -5.80 8.68
N GLU A 97 2.24 -6.30 9.90
CA GLU A 97 3.06 -7.39 10.46
C GLU A 97 2.95 -8.67 9.63
N LYS A 98 1.74 -9.02 9.17
CA LYS A 98 1.52 -10.16 8.26
C LYS A 98 2.17 -9.97 6.90
N ALA A 99 2.33 -8.74 6.44
CA ALA A 99 3.07 -8.40 5.23
C ALA A 99 4.60 -8.41 5.43
N GLY A 100 5.08 -8.77 6.63
CA GLY A 100 6.51 -8.86 6.94
C GLY A 100 7.13 -7.55 7.42
N ILE A 101 6.33 -6.52 7.71
CA ILE A 101 6.83 -5.25 8.24
C ILE A 101 7.10 -5.44 9.74
N ALA A 102 8.36 -5.33 10.14
CA ALA A 102 8.75 -5.46 11.54
C ALA A 102 8.19 -4.30 12.37
N SER A 103 7.70 -4.58 13.58
CA SER A 103 7.03 -3.58 14.43
C SER A 103 7.92 -2.37 14.81
N GLU A 104 9.24 -2.58 14.85
CA GLU A 104 10.27 -1.57 15.15
C GLU A 104 10.88 -0.91 13.90
N SER A 105 10.41 -1.25 12.70
CA SER A 105 10.92 -0.64 11.44
C SER A 105 10.38 0.78 11.24
N ALA A 106 11.12 1.60 10.48
CA ALA A 106 10.65 2.91 10.05
C ALA A 106 9.38 2.81 9.18
N SER A 107 9.20 1.71 8.45
CA SER A 107 7.96 1.44 7.71
C SER A 107 6.75 1.25 8.63
N MET A 108 6.92 0.61 9.79
CA MET A 108 5.84 0.56 10.79
C MET A 108 5.61 1.90 11.46
N GLU A 109 6.67 2.67 11.73
CA GLU A 109 6.58 4.04 12.25
C GLU A 109 5.78 4.94 11.29
N LEU A 110 5.99 4.79 9.99
CA LEU A 110 5.24 5.46 8.94
C LEU A 110 3.75 5.09 8.94
N ILE A 111 3.43 3.79 9.02
CA ILE A 111 2.05 3.32 9.07
C ILE A 111 1.32 3.89 10.29
N ARG A 112 1.96 3.91 11.46
CA ARG A 112 1.41 4.54 12.67
C ARG A 112 1.18 6.04 12.47
N ALA A 113 2.12 6.75 11.83
CA ALA A 113 1.93 8.16 11.53
C ALA A 113 0.72 8.41 10.61
N TRP A 114 0.50 7.55 9.61
CA TRP A 114 -0.65 7.64 8.71
C TRP A 114 -1.98 7.22 9.36
N THR A 115 -1.95 6.40 10.42
CA THR A 115 -3.16 6.13 11.19
C THR A 115 -3.50 7.25 12.16
N GLU A 116 -2.53 8.03 12.63
CA GLU A 116 -2.78 9.20 13.48
C GLU A 116 -3.19 10.44 12.68
N ARG A 117 -2.58 10.63 11.50
CA ARG A 117 -2.82 11.77 10.61
C ARG A 117 -3.11 11.27 9.21
N ARG A 118 -4.26 11.69 8.68
CA ARG A 118 -4.65 11.35 7.31
C ARG A 118 -3.56 11.76 6.32
N PRO A 119 -3.07 10.83 5.48
CA PRO A 119 -2.13 11.18 4.43
C PRO A 119 -2.79 12.02 3.33
N PRO A 120 -2.00 12.70 2.48
CA PRO A 120 -2.52 13.41 1.30
C PRO A 120 -3.38 12.52 0.41
N ALA A 121 -4.45 13.06 -0.16
CA ALA A 121 -5.36 12.31 -1.03
C ALA A 121 -4.66 11.76 -2.29
N GLU A 122 -3.61 12.45 -2.73
CA GLU A 122 -2.73 12.05 -3.82
C GLU A 122 -2.07 10.69 -3.59
N LEU A 123 -1.95 10.26 -2.32
CA LEU A 123 -1.36 8.99 -1.95
C LEU A 123 -2.14 7.81 -2.54
N LEU A 124 -3.46 7.82 -2.38
CA LEU A 124 -4.33 6.78 -2.93
C LEU A 124 -4.34 6.82 -4.46
N GLN A 125 -4.38 8.02 -5.05
CA GLN A 125 -4.34 8.16 -6.51
C GLN A 125 -3.06 7.57 -7.10
N THR A 126 -1.93 7.87 -6.46
CA THR A 126 -0.61 7.32 -6.80
C THR A 126 -0.59 5.79 -6.69
N TRP A 127 -1.23 5.26 -5.65
CA TRP A 127 -1.45 3.82 -5.51
C TRP A 127 -2.27 3.23 -6.65
N CYS A 128 -3.39 3.85 -7.02
CA CYS A 128 -4.22 3.37 -8.14
C CYS A 128 -3.45 3.37 -9.47
N ASP A 129 -2.60 4.39 -9.71
CA ASP A 129 -1.78 4.46 -10.91
C ASP A 129 -0.75 3.32 -10.98
N TYR A 130 -0.10 3.01 -9.86
CA TYR A 130 0.77 1.84 -9.75
C TYR A 130 0.01 0.54 -9.94
N ALA A 131 -1.11 0.37 -9.24
CA ALA A 131 -1.92 -0.84 -9.27
C ALA A 131 -2.40 -1.15 -10.69
N ARG A 132 -2.80 -0.13 -11.48
CA ARG A 132 -3.16 -0.29 -12.90
C ARG A 132 -1.99 -0.77 -13.75
N ALA A 133 -0.80 -0.19 -13.56
CA ALA A 133 0.40 -0.59 -14.30
C ALA A 133 0.79 -2.04 -13.98
N LEU A 134 0.75 -2.42 -12.69
CA LEU A 134 1.04 -3.77 -12.22
C LEU A 134 -0.02 -4.78 -12.70
N ALA A 135 -1.30 -4.44 -12.60
CA ALA A 135 -2.39 -5.31 -13.08
C ALA A 135 -2.21 -5.60 -14.57
N ALA A 136 -1.89 -4.59 -15.38
CA ALA A 136 -1.68 -4.73 -16.82
C ALA A 136 -0.54 -5.68 -17.20
N SER A 137 0.49 -5.82 -16.36
CA SER A 137 1.62 -6.74 -16.60
C SER A 137 1.38 -8.16 -16.06
N LEU A 138 0.37 -8.37 -15.22
CA LEU A 138 0.05 -9.69 -14.65
C LEU A 138 -0.88 -10.50 -15.56
N ALA A 139 -0.63 -11.82 -15.61
CA ALA A 139 -1.58 -12.76 -16.19
C ALA A 139 -2.91 -12.78 -15.40
N GLY A 140 -4.02 -13.10 -16.08
CA GLY A 140 -5.37 -12.94 -15.53
C GLY A 140 -5.62 -13.61 -14.17
N GLU A 141 -5.06 -14.80 -13.93
CA GLU A 141 -5.22 -15.50 -12.64
C GLU A 141 -4.43 -14.83 -11.50
N HIS A 142 -3.21 -14.36 -11.76
CA HIS A 142 -2.41 -13.62 -10.77
C HIS A 142 -3.04 -12.26 -10.45
N ARG A 143 -3.58 -11.57 -11.45
CA ARG A 143 -4.32 -10.32 -11.25
C ARG A 143 -5.56 -10.54 -10.38
N LYS A 144 -6.34 -11.59 -10.67
CA LYS A 144 -7.52 -11.95 -9.85
C LYS A 144 -7.15 -12.24 -8.40
N ALA A 145 -6.07 -13.00 -8.19
CA ALA A 145 -5.58 -13.33 -6.85
C ALA A 145 -5.18 -12.07 -6.07
N LEU A 146 -4.38 -11.18 -6.69
CA LEU A 146 -3.98 -9.90 -6.10
C LEU A 146 -5.21 -9.03 -5.73
N ARG A 147 -6.18 -8.94 -6.65
CA ARG A 147 -7.42 -8.20 -6.40
C ARG A 147 -8.22 -8.79 -5.25
N GLN A 148 -8.38 -10.11 -5.19
CA GLN A 148 -9.10 -10.78 -4.10
C GLN A 148 -8.41 -10.53 -2.76
N GLU A 149 -7.08 -10.61 -2.72
CA GLU A 149 -6.30 -10.41 -1.50
C GLU A 149 -6.43 -8.98 -0.96
N ILE A 150 -6.27 -7.97 -1.83
CA ILE A 150 -6.43 -6.56 -1.44
C ILE A 150 -7.86 -6.28 -1.00
N ASN A 151 -8.87 -6.79 -1.73
CA ASN A 151 -10.27 -6.60 -1.39
C ASN A 151 -10.63 -7.20 -0.02
N GLN A 152 -10.08 -8.38 0.32
CA GLN A 152 -10.24 -8.98 1.64
C GLN A 152 -9.62 -8.11 2.74
N GLN A 153 -8.43 -7.55 2.49
CA GLN A 153 -7.73 -6.72 3.47
C GLN A 153 -8.47 -5.40 3.75
N VAL A 154 -8.91 -4.69 2.70
CA VAL A 154 -9.67 -3.43 2.87
C VAL A 154 -11.04 -3.68 3.51
N SER A 155 -11.71 -4.79 3.17
CA SER A 155 -12.98 -5.15 3.81
C SER A 155 -12.80 -5.49 5.28
N ALA A 156 -11.71 -6.17 5.65
CA ALA A 156 -11.40 -6.48 7.04
C ALA A 156 -11.19 -5.21 7.89
N VAL A 157 -10.60 -4.16 7.30
CA VAL A 157 -10.43 -2.87 7.96
C VAL A 157 -11.77 -2.17 8.15
N ALA A 158 -12.60 -2.02 7.10
CA ALA A 158 -13.93 -1.41 7.20
C ALA A 158 -14.86 -2.15 8.19
N HIS A 159 -14.66 -3.45 8.39
CA HIS A 159 -15.42 -4.23 9.36
C HIS A 159 -14.83 -4.26 10.77
N ALA A 160 -13.61 -3.73 10.98
CA ALA A 160 -12.98 -3.74 12.30
C ALA A 160 -13.71 -2.83 13.29
N SER A 161 -14.25 -1.72 12.78
CA SER A 161 -15.10 -0.69 13.37
C SER A 161 -16.57 -1.14 13.56
N GLY A 162 -16.74 -2.39 14.01
CA GLY A 162 -18.02 -2.90 14.48
C GLY A 162 -18.35 -2.36 15.88
N GLY A 163 -18.98 -1.19 15.95
CA GLY A 163 -19.47 -0.60 17.20
C GLY A 163 -20.30 -1.58 18.07
N VAL A 164 -20.38 -1.29 19.37
CA VAL A 164 -20.82 -2.08 20.55
C VAL A 164 -22.13 -2.91 20.43
N LEU A 165 -22.83 -2.89 19.29
CA LEU A 165 -24.00 -3.73 19.00
C LEU A 165 -24.00 -4.26 17.55
N GLY A 166 -22.95 -4.98 17.14
CA GLY A 166 -23.04 -6.10 16.19
C GLY A 166 -23.63 -5.90 14.78
N PHE A 167 -23.85 -4.67 14.29
CA PHE A 167 -24.40 -4.39 12.96
C PHE A 167 -23.82 -3.10 12.32
N GLY A 168 -22.50 -2.96 12.29
CA GLY A 168 -21.85 -1.94 11.48
C GLY A 168 -21.70 -2.41 10.04
N SER A 169 -22.52 -1.91 9.12
CA SER A 169 -22.31 -2.07 7.68
C SER A 169 -21.18 -1.15 7.20
N VAL A 170 -20.39 -1.59 6.22
CA VAL A 170 -19.46 -0.71 5.48
C VAL A 170 -20.21 0.53 5.03
N SER A 171 -19.66 1.71 5.32
CA SER A 171 -20.27 2.98 4.95
C SER A 171 -20.23 3.20 3.44
N SER A 172 -21.04 4.13 2.93
CA SER A 172 -20.98 4.49 1.51
C SER A 172 -19.62 5.08 1.11
N SER A 173 -18.95 5.79 2.02
CA SER A 173 -17.64 6.39 1.75
C SER A 173 -16.56 5.33 1.70
N GLU A 174 -16.56 4.40 2.66
CA GLU A 174 -15.66 3.24 2.66
C GLU A 174 -15.86 2.39 1.41
N GLN A 175 -17.11 2.11 1.04
CA GLN A 175 -17.42 1.34 -0.15
C GLN A 175 -16.91 2.03 -1.42
N ALA A 176 -17.01 3.36 -1.52
CA ALA A 176 -16.51 4.10 -2.68
C ALA A 176 -14.98 3.97 -2.84
N VAL A 177 -14.23 3.98 -1.72
CA VAL A 177 -12.78 3.76 -1.75
C VAL A 177 -12.45 2.32 -2.12
N ILE A 178 -13.19 1.33 -1.58
CA ILE A 178 -13.04 -0.08 -1.95
C ILE A 178 -13.28 -0.28 -3.45
N ASP A 179 -14.31 0.35 -4.01
CA ASP A 179 -14.64 0.26 -5.44
C ASP A 179 -13.52 0.89 -6.29
N GLN A 180 -13.00 2.05 -5.90
CA GLN A 180 -11.87 2.70 -6.57
C GLN A 180 -10.61 1.80 -6.59
N VAL A 181 -10.32 1.14 -5.47
CA VAL A 181 -9.19 0.20 -5.34
C VAL A 181 -9.40 -1.02 -6.24
N ASN A 182 -10.60 -1.57 -6.28
CA ASN A 182 -10.95 -2.72 -7.11
C ASN A 182 -10.91 -2.40 -8.61
N GLU A 183 -11.35 -1.20 -9.00
CA GLU A 183 -11.27 -0.73 -10.39
C GLU A 183 -9.81 -0.63 -10.85
N ALA A 184 -8.92 -0.11 -10.00
CA ALA A 184 -7.50 -0.02 -10.32
C ALA A 184 -6.81 -1.38 -10.56
N LEU A 185 -7.38 -2.46 -10.03
CA LEU A 185 -6.85 -3.83 -10.16
C LEU A 185 -7.57 -4.69 -11.20
N SER A 186 -8.55 -4.12 -11.93
CA SER A 186 -9.33 -4.84 -12.94
C SER A 186 -8.57 -5.00 -14.26
#